data_AF-A0A7C3UWU3-F1
#
_entry.id   AF-A0A7C3UWU3-F1
#
_cell.length_a   1.000
_cell.length_b   1.000
_cell.length_c   1.000
_cell.angle_alpha   90.00
_cell.angle_beta   90.00
_cell.angle_gamma   90.00
#
_symmetry.space_group_name_H-M   'P 1'
#
loop_
_entity.id
_entity.type
_entity.pdbx_description
1 polymer ?
#
loop_
_entity_poly.entity_id
_entity_poly.type
_entity_poly.pdbx_seq_one_letter_code
_entity_poly.pdbx_strand_id
1 'polypeptide(L)'
;EHYFGAGRLFDDREKLLLLDPAMVRRCDPADARRLTGELAARVSHLSSLDQMLYLDMMLWLPDDVLLKVDKVGMAHALELRVPYLDHRLVEFAFRCPPDLKMRGAVSKYVLRRALAPLLPERFVNRPKVSFPVPITGLMAGPFYRWAADLLTDRRALERGYFSRRALDGLLERAASGRRWFGRQLFALVMLELWHRTFIDRTAALPVAGGGAGFG
;
A
#
# COMPACT_ATOMS: atom_id res chain seq x y z
N GLU A 1 -3.93 -14.33 -11.41
CA GLU A 1 -2.99 -14.30 -10.27
C GLU A 1 -2.02 -13.10 -10.23
N HIS A 2 -1.77 -12.40 -11.34
CA HIS A 2 -0.71 -11.37 -11.42
C HIS A 2 -0.99 -10.00 -10.76
N TYR A 3 -2.24 -9.69 -10.39
CA TYR A 3 -2.59 -8.37 -9.84
C TYR A 3 -1.95 -8.08 -8.47
N PHE A 4 -1.86 -9.08 -7.59
CA PHE A 4 -1.45 -8.87 -6.19
C PHE A 4 0.04 -8.53 -5.99
N GLY A 5 0.89 -8.61 -7.01
CA GLY A 5 2.35 -8.63 -6.83
C GLY A 5 2.95 -7.40 -6.14
N ALA A 6 2.45 -6.18 -6.43
CA ALA A 6 3.04 -4.94 -5.91
C ALA A 6 2.46 -4.51 -4.54
N GLY A 7 1.18 -4.80 -4.31
CA GLY A 7 0.42 -4.43 -3.10
C GLY A 7 0.48 -5.47 -1.98
N ARG A 8 0.92 -6.70 -2.25
CA ARG A 8 0.99 -7.77 -1.25
C ARG A 8 1.98 -7.40 -0.13
N LEU A 9 1.47 -7.35 1.10
CA LEU A 9 2.28 -7.15 2.32
C LEU A 9 2.68 -8.48 2.96
N PHE A 10 1.72 -9.41 3.02
CA PHE A 10 1.92 -10.78 3.49
C PHE A 10 1.33 -11.74 2.46
N ASP A 11 2.06 -12.76 2.07
CA ASP A 11 1.48 -13.91 1.37
C ASP A 11 0.67 -14.80 2.33
N ASP A 12 -0.05 -15.78 1.78
CA ASP A 12 -0.93 -16.64 2.59
C ASP A 12 -0.18 -17.44 3.64
N ARG A 13 1.04 -17.90 3.31
CA ARG A 13 1.87 -18.65 4.25
C ARG A 13 2.35 -17.73 5.37
N GLU A 14 2.80 -16.53 5.04
CA GLU A 14 3.22 -15.54 6.02
C GLU A 14 2.06 -15.16 6.95
N LYS A 15 0.83 -15.00 6.43
CA LYS A 15 -0.37 -14.76 7.26
C LYS A 15 -0.65 -15.92 8.22
N LEU A 16 -0.64 -17.16 7.72
CA LEU A 16 -0.89 -18.34 8.55
C LEU A 16 0.16 -18.51 9.66
N LEU A 17 1.42 -18.12 9.40
CA LEU A 17 2.48 -18.15 10.41
C LEU A 17 2.36 -16.99 11.40
N LEU A 18 1.96 -15.81 10.94
CA LEU A 18 1.87 -14.60 11.76
C LEU A 18 0.65 -14.62 12.69
N LEU A 19 -0.50 -15.03 12.19
CA LEU A 19 -1.76 -15.01 12.95
C LEU A 19 -1.75 -16.06 14.06
N ASP A 20 -2.38 -15.74 15.18
CA ASP A 20 -2.66 -16.73 16.22
C ASP A 20 -3.58 -17.84 15.65
N PRO A 21 -3.38 -19.13 16.00
CA PRO A 21 -4.23 -20.21 15.51
C PRO A 21 -5.73 -20.01 15.75
N ALA A 22 -6.12 -19.36 16.85
CA ALA A 22 -7.51 -19.00 17.10
C ALA A 22 -8.01 -17.93 16.14
N MET A 23 -7.15 -17.00 15.73
CA MET A 23 -7.47 -15.98 14.76
C MET A 23 -7.53 -16.53 13.33
N VAL A 24 -6.65 -17.47 12.96
CA VAL A 24 -6.72 -18.17 11.66
C VAL A 24 -8.09 -18.80 11.45
N ARG A 25 -8.68 -19.42 12.49
CA ARG A 25 -10.02 -20.03 12.40
C ARG A 25 -11.15 -19.02 12.18
N ARG A 26 -10.91 -17.73 12.45
CA ARG A 26 -11.87 -16.64 12.30
C ARG A 26 -11.67 -15.83 11.01
N CYS A 27 -10.55 -16.03 10.32
CA CYS A 27 -10.25 -15.37 9.06
C CYS A 27 -10.53 -16.33 7.90
N ASP A 28 -11.21 -15.87 6.87
CA ASP A 28 -11.25 -16.58 5.60
C ASP A 28 -10.09 -16.07 4.70
N PRO A 29 -9.06 -16.89 4.43
CA PRO A 29 -7.95 -16.48 3.56
C PRO A 29 -8.39 -16.18 2.12
N ALA A 30 -9.60 -16.60 1.71
CA ALA A 30 -10.17 -16.29 0.43
C ALA A 30 -10.79 -14.89 0.36
N ASP A 31 -11.04 -14.18 1.46
CA ASP A 31 -11.77 -12.91 1.45
C ASP A 31 -11.16 -11.86 0.52
N ALA A 32 -9.84 -11.65 0.62
CA ALA A 32 -9.14 -10.72 -0.26
C ALA A 32 -9.24 -11.14 -1.74
N ARG A 33 -9.16 -12.46 -2.01
CA ARG A 33 -9.32 -12.98 -3.37
C ARG A 33 -10.74 -12.84 -3.88
N ARG A 34 -11.74 -13.08 -3.03
CA ARG A 34 -13.17 -12.97 -3.33
C ARG A 34 -13.50 -11.54 -3.76
N LEU A 35 -13.10 -10.55 -2.95
CA LEU A 35 -13.31 -9.13 -3.27
C LEU A 35 -12.71 -8.76 -4.63
N THR A 36 -11.44 -9.10 -4.87
CA THR A 36 -10.80 -8.81 -6.16
C THR A 36 -11.40 -9.62 -7.31
N GLY A 37 -11.84 -10.85 -7.05
CA GLY A 37 -12.41 -11.75 -8.04
C GLY A 37 -13.78 -11.28 -8.51
N GLU A 38 -14.62 -10.82 -7.59
CA GLU A 38 -15.92 -10.21 -7.91
C GLU A 38 -15.76 -8.96 -8.77
N LEU A 39 -14.78 -8.11 -8.46
CA LEU A 39 -14.48 -6.92 -9.27
C LEU A 39 -13.88 -7.29 -10.63
N ALA A 40 -12.95 -8.24 -10.67
CA ALA A 40 -12.35 -8.71 -11.92
C ALA A 40 -13.38 -9.37 -12.84
N ALA A 41 -14.35 -10.11 -12.29
CA ALA A 41 -15.41 -10.75 -13.05
C ALA A 41 -16.25 -9.74 -13.85
N ARG A 42 -16.49 -8.53 -13.31
CA ARG A 42 -17.23 -7.44 -13.99
C ARG A 42 -16.57 -6.97 -15.28
N VAL A 43 -15.25 -7.11 -15.37
CA VAL A 43 -14.42 -6.66 -16.51
C VAL A 43 -13.68 -7.80 -17.18
N SER A 44 -14.12 -9.05 -16.98
CA SER A 44 -13.49 -10.26 -17.52
C SER A 44 -13.39 -10.28 -19.05
N HIS A 45 -14.26 -9.52 -19.73
CA HIS A 45 -14.27 -9.34 -21.19
C HIS A 45 -13.18 -8.37 -21.70
N LEU A 46 -12.53 -7.61 -20.82
CA LEU A 46 -11.45 -6.68 -21.17
C LEU A 46 -10.10 -7.40 -21.21
N SER A 47 -9.10 -6.72 -21.78
CA SER A 47 -7.71 -7.19 -21.77
C SER A 47 -7.19 -7.38 -20.33
N SER A 48 -6.21 -8.26 -20.12
CA SER A 48 -5.60 -8.45 -18.80
C SER A 48 -5.04 -7.16 -18.20
N LEU A 49 -4.51 -6.26 -19.04
CA LEU A 49 -4.04 -4.95 -18.60
C LEU A 49 -5.20 -4.09 -18.08
N ASP A 50 -6.32 -4.06 -18.78
CA ASP A 50 -7.48 -3.27 -18.39
C ASP A 50 -8.19 -3.83 -17.16
N GLN A 51 -8.20 -5.15 -17.00
CA GLN A 51 -8.64 -5.77 -15.75
C GLN A 51 -7.78 -5.30 -14.57
N MET A 52 -6.45 -5.25 -14.73
CA MET A 52 -5.56 -4.72 -13.70
C MET A 52 -5.79 -3.23 -13.41
N LEU A 53 -5.91 -2.40 -14.45
CA LEU A 53 -6.19 -0.96 -14.31
C LEU A 53 -7.55 -0.70 -13.64
N TYR A 54 -8.56 -1.53 -13.93
CA TYR A 54 -9.86 -1.45 -13.29
C TYR A 54 -9.76 -1.78 -11.80
N LEU A 55 -9.07 -2.86 -11.43
CA LEU A 55 -8.84 -3.20 -10.02
C LEU A 55 -8.05 -2.09 -9.30
N ASP A 56 -7.04 -1.51 -9.95
CA ASP A 56 -6.29 -0.37 -9.40
C ASP A 56 -7.23 0.83 -9.15
N MET A 57 -8.15 1.10 -10.08
CA MET A 57 -9.14 2.18 -9.95
C MET A 57 -10.15 1.94 -8.83
N MET A 58 -10.57 0.68 -8.63
CA MET A 58 -11.60 0.34 -7.66
C MET A 58 -11.08 0.11 -6.25
N LEU A 59 -9.80 -0.26 -6.10
CA LEU A 59 -9.21 -0.64 -4.81
C LEU A 59 -8.00 0.21 -4.47
N TRP A 60 -6.99 0.25 -5.36
CA TRP A 60 -5.71 0.86 -5.01
C TRP A 60 -5.76 2.39 -4.95
N LEU A 61 -6.41 3.04 -5.91
CA LEU A 61 -6.58 4.48 -5.91
C LEU A 61 -7.37 4.98 -4.70
N PRO A 62 -8.63 4.55 -4.46
CA PRO A 62 -9.43 5.08 -3.36
C PRO A 62 -8.88 4.71 -1.98
N ASP A 63 -8.40 3.47 -1.77
CA ASP A 63 -8.04 2.98 -0.44
C ASP A 63 -6.56 3.14 -0.08
N ASP A 64 -5.72 3.65 -0.99
CA ASP A 64 -4.30 3.90 -0.73
C ASP A 64 -3.86 5.30 -1.16
N VAL A 65 -3.86 5.57 -2.48
CA VAL A 65 -3.22 6.77 -3.02
C VAL A 65 -4.05 8.03 -2.75
N LEU A 66 -5.32 8.02 -3.13
CA LEU A 66 -6.19 9.20 -3.04
C LEU A 66 -6.53 9.53 -1.59
N LEU A 67 -6.78 8.53 -0.76
CA LEU A 67 -7.04 8.70 0.67
C LEU A 67 -5.94 9.48 1.38
N LYS A 68 -4.67 9.16 1.10
CA LYS A 68 -3.52 9.79 1.75
C LYS A 68 -3.36 11.24 1.29
N VAL A 69 -3.43 11.44 -0.02
CA VAL A 69 -3.29 12.76 -0.64
C VAL A 69 -4.38 13.70 -0.13
N ASP A 70 -5.63 13.24 -0.12
CA ASP A 70 -6.78 14.00 0.37
C ASP A 70 -6.66 14.38 1.86
N LYS A 71 -6.42 13.40 2.74
CA LYS A 71 -6.28 13.65 4.19
C LYS A 71 -5.15 14.61 4.54
N VAL A 72 -3.99 14.47 3.88
CA VAL A 72 -2.85 15.37 4.11
C VAL A 72 -3.14 16.76 3.53
N GLY A 73 -3.75 16.85 2.35
CA GLY A 73 -4.18 18.12 1.77
C GLY A 73 -5.13 18.88 2.70
N MET A 74 -6.20 18.23 3.15
CA MET A 74 -7.19 18.81 4.08
C MET A 74 -6.57 19.23 5.42
N ALA A 75 -5.62 18.45 5.97
CA ALA A 75 -4.92 18.81 7.19
C ALA A 75 -4.11 20.13 7.08
N HIS A 76 -3.78 20.54 5.85
CA HIS A 76 -3.08 21.78 5.54
C HIS A 76 -3.96 22.79 4.77
N ALA A 77 -5.29 22.61 4.75
CA ALA A 77 -6.23 23.44 4.01
C ALA A 77 -5.88 23.59 2.50
N LEU A 78 -5.28 22.56 1.91
CA LEU A 78 -4.94 22.50 0.49
C LEU A 78 -5.91 21.59 -0.26
N GLU A 79 -6.52 22.14 -1.32
CA GLU A 79 -7.33 21.35 -2.24
C GLU A 79 -6.46 20.77 -3.36
N LEU A 80 -6.38 19.45 -3.45
CA LEU A 80 -5.58 18.75 -4.45
C LEU A 80 -6.44 18.33 -5.64
N ARG A 81 -5.94 18.57 -6.86
CA ARG A 81 -6.61 18.17 -8.11
C ARG A 81 -5.88 17.00 -8.75
N VAL A 82 -6.65 16.04 -9.26
CA VAL A 82 -6.15 14.81 -9.89
C VAL A 82 -6.58 14.74 -11.37
N PRO A 83 -6.04 15.60 -12.25
CA PRO A 83 -6.52 15.76 -13.63
C PRO A 83 -6.46 14.47 -14.46
N TYR A 84 -5.56 13.54 -14.12
CA TYR A 84 -5.48 12.24 -14.79
C TYR A 84 -6.68 11.31 -14.51
N LEU A 85 -7.48 11.62 -13.49
CA LEU A 85 -8.70 10.90 -13.13
C LEU A 85 -9.98 11.59 -13.61
N ASP A 86 -9.86 12.58 -14.51
CA ASP A 86 -11.04 13.08 -15.22
C ASP A 86 -11.74 11.92 -15.95
N HIS A 87 -13.06 11.81 -15.78
CA HIS A 87 -13.84 10.70 -16.30
C HIS A 87 -13.70 10.54 -17.83
N ARG A 88 -13.59 11.64 -18.58
CA ARG A 88 -13.44 11.59 -20.04
C ARG A 88 -12.09 10.99 -20.43
N LEU A 89 -11.03 11.33 -19.69
CA LEU A 89 -9.70 10.78 -19.90
C LEU A 89 -9.65 9.29 -19.52
N VAL A 90 -10.26 8.91 -18.40
CA VAL A 90 -10.34 7.51 -17.96
C VAL A 90 -11.13 6.67 -18.97
N GLU A 91 -12.30 7.12 -19.41
CA GLU A 91 -13.11 6.45 -20.44
C GLU A 91 -12.38 6.35 -21.78
N PHE A 92 -11.63 7.40 -22.17
CA PHE A 92 -10.77 7.33 -23.34
C PHE A 92 -9.65 6.30 -23.16
N ALA A 93 -9.01 6.27 -21.99
CA ALA A 93 -7.98 5.29 -21.69
C ALA A 93 -8.54 3.86 -21.80
N PHE A 94 -9.70 3.55 -21.21
CA PHE A 94 -10.29 2.21 -21.32
C PHE A 94 -10.67 1.80 -22.74
N ARG A 95 -11.01 2.76 -23.62
CA ARG A 95 -11.24 2.51 -25.07
C ARG A 95 -9.95 2.35 -25.88
N CYS A 96 -8.82 2.77 -25.35
CA CYS A 96 -7.54 2.72 -26.05
C CYS A 96 -7.01 1.27 -26.13
N PRO A 97 -6.54 0.79 -27.30
CA PRO A 97 -5.90 -0.51 -27.43
C PRO A 97 -4.76 -0.72 -26.40
N PRO A 98 -4.61 -1.91 -25.80
CA PRO A 98 -3.57 -2.19 -24.81
C PRO A 98 -2.15 -1.86 -25.30
N ASP A 99 -1.84 -2.12 -26.57
CA ASP A 99 -0.52 -1.86 -27.18
C ASP A 99 -0.16 -0.36 -27.30
N LEU A 100 -1.15 0.52 -27.14
CA LEU A 100 -0.95 1.97 -27.04
C LEU A 100 -0.74 2.41 -25.59
N LYS A 101 -1.22 1.64 -24.60
CA LYS A 101 -0.95 1.89 -23.18
C LYS A 101 0.44 1.39 -22.80
N MET A 102 0.77 0.19 -23.24
CA MET A 102 2.04 -0.49 -23.01
C MET A 102 2.55 -1.12 -24.30
N ARG A 103 3.77 -0.78 -24.71
CA ARG A 103 4.40 -1.32 -25.92
C ARG A 103 5.72 -1.98 -25.55
N GLY A 104 5.74 -3.32 -25.52
CA GLY A 104 6.85 -4.08 -24.95
C GLY A 104 7.09 -3.67 -23.48
N ALA A 105 8.32 -3.28 -23.14
CA ALA A 105 8.66 -2.78 -21.80
C ALA A 105 8.27 -1.30 -21.56
N VAL A 106 7.78 -0.58 -22.58
CA VAL A 106 7.49 0.86 -22.49
C VAL A 106 6.07 1.08 -22.01
N SER A 107 5.93 1.48 -20.73
CA SER A 107 4.66 1.92 -20.15
C SER A 107 4.33 3.37 -20.52
N LYS A 108 3.03 3.70 -20.49
CA LYS A 108 2.49 5.03 -20.80
C LYS A 108 2.81 5.46 -22.23
N TYR A 109 2.83 4.52 -23.17
CA TYR A 109 3.37 4.76 -24.52
C TYR A 109 2.64 5.91 -25.25
N VAL A 110 1.31 5.86 -25.34
CA VAL A 110 0.49 6.92 -25.96
C VAL A 110 0.66 8.26 -25.27
N LEU A 111 0.72 8.27 -23.93
CA LEU A 111 0.92 9.50 -23.14
C LEU A 111 2.29 10.12 -23.42
N ARG A 112 3.36 9.31 -23.48
CA ARG A 112 4.71 9.78 -23.82
C ARG A 112 4.75 10.37 -25.22
N ARG A 113 4.11 9.72 -26.20
CA ARG A 113 4.03 10.22 -27.58
C ARG A 113 3.25 11.53 -27.67
N ALA A 114 2.14 11.66 -26.95
CA ALA A 114 1.31 12.87 -26.93
C ALA A 114 2.04 14.06 -26.28
N LEU A 115 2.84 13.81 -25.23
CA LEU A 115 3.58 14.87 -24.52
C LEU A 115 4.96 15.17 -25.12
N ALA A 116 5.45 14.37 -26.06
CA ALA A 116 6.78 14.53 -26.66
C ALA A 116 7.02 15.93 -27.26
N PRO A 117 6.05 16.58 -27.95
CA PRO A 117 6.23 17.94 -28.46
C PRO A 117 6.28 19.02 -27.38
N LEU A 118 5.82 18.72 -26.15
CA LEU A 118 5.66 19.69 -25.06
C LEU A 118 6.77 19.61 -24.01
N LEU A 119 7.58 18.54 -24.03
CA LEU A 119 8.57 18.26 -23.00
C LEU A 119 9.96 18.01 -23.61
N PRO A 120 11.04 18.46 -22.96
CA PRO A 120 12.39 18.05 -23.34
C PRO A 120 12.53 16.53 -23.40
N GLU A 121 13.28 16.02 -24.38
CA GLU A 121 13.41 14.58 -24.67
C GLU A 121 13.82 13.75 -23.43
N ARG A 122 14.69 14.31 -22.59
CA ARG A 122 15.13 13.68 -21.32
C ARG A 122 13.97 13.31 -20.38
N PHE A 123 12.85 14.04 -20.42
CA PHE A 123 11.67 13.75 -19.60
C PHE A 123 10.73 12.75 -20.28
N VAL A 124 10.61 12.82 -21.60
CA VAL A 124 9.78 11.91 -22.42
C VAL A 124 10.27 10.47 -22.29
N ASN A 125 11.58 10.27 -22.31
CA ASN A 125 12.21 8.95 -22.24
C ASN A 125 12.61 8.53 -20.82
N ARG A 126 12.33 9.36 -19.81
CA ARG A 126 12.67 9.06 -18.42
C ARG A 126 11.97 7.77 -17.96
N PRO A 127 12.70 6.81 -17.35
CA PRO A 127 12.10 5.63 -16.72
C PRO A 127 11.04 6.02 -15.68
N LYS A 128 10.02 5.19 -15.50
CA LYS A 128 9.03 5.41 -14.44
C LYS A 128 9.74 5.23 -13.09
N VAL A 129 9.85 6.31 -12.34
CA VAL A 129 10.34 6.28 -10.96
C VAL A 129 9.12 6.24 -10.04
N SER A 130 9.17 5.39 -9.01
CA SER A 130 8.16 5.33 -7.97
C SER A 130 8.47 6.35 -6.86
N PHE A 131 7.48 6.67 -6.03
CA PHE A 131 7.66 7.50 -4.83
C PHE A 131 7.48 6.63 -3.58
N PRO A 132 8.42 5.73 -3.26
CA PRO A 132 8.24 4.84 -2.14
C PRO A 132 8.36 5.61 -0.83
N VAL A 133 7.51 5.31 0.14
CA VAL A 133 7.74 5.72 1.53
C VAL A 133 9.08 5.12 1.97
N PRO A 134 9.99 5.91 2.58
CA PRO A 134 11.33 5.46 2.99
C PRO A 134 11.28 4.58 4.25
N ILE A 135 10.46 3.52 4.20
CA ILE A 135 10.22 2.62 5.34
C ILE A 135 11.54 1.99 5.82
N THR A 136 12.46 1.65 4.92
CA THR A 136 13.77 1.10 5.31
C THR A 136 14.54 2.04 6.25
N GLY A 137 14.50 3.35 6.00
CA GLY A 137 15.14 4.34 6.86
C GLY A 137 14.43 4.49 8.21
N LEU A 138 13.09 4.44 8.22
CA LEU A 138 12.30 4.43 9.46
C LEU A 138 12.59 3.19 10.32
N MET A 139 12.86 2.05 9.69
CA MET A 139 13.15 0.80 10.41
C MET A 139 14.59 0.70 10.93
N ALA A 140 15.39 1.75 10.74
CA ALA A 140 16.68 1.90 11.39
C ALA A 140 16.55 2.96 12.49
N GLY A 141 16.70 2.56 13.76
CA GLY A 141 16.83 3.51 14.87
C GLY A 141 15.55 3.71 15.72
N PRO A 142 15.25 4.94 16.19
CA PRO A 142 14.25 5.18 17.24
C PRO A 142 12.85 4.68 16.91
N PHE A 143 12.43 4.80 15.65
CA PHE A 143 11.10 4.36 15.23
C PHE A 143 10.96 2.83 15.30
N TYR A 144 11.99 2.06 14.94
CA TYR A 144 11.95 0.60 15.11
C TYR A 144 11.75 0.20 16.56
N ARG A 145 12.50 0.81 17.50
CA ARG A 145 12.36 0.53 18.93
C ARG A 145 10.95 0.82 19.42
N TRP A 146 10.44 2.01 19.11
CA TRP A 146 9.07 2.39 19.43
C TRP A 146 8.02 1.45 18.82
N ALA A 147 8.20 1.02 17.56
CA ALA A 147 7.30 0.07 16.91
C ALA A 147 7.35 -1.31 17.58
N ALA A 148 8.54 -1.78 17.96
CA ALA A 148 8.72 -3.03 18.69
C ALA A 148 8.03 -2.97 20.06
N ASP A 149 8.25 -1.88 20.82
CA ASP A 149 7.62 -1.67 22.12
C ASP A 149 6.08 -1.62 21.98
N LEU A 150 5.57 -0.89 20.99
CA LEU A 150 4.13 -0.77 20.73
C LEU A 150 3.48 -2.13 20.45
N LEU A 151 4.13 -2.98 19.63
CA LEU A 151 3.58 -4.27 19.22
C LEU A 151 3.77 -5.38 20.25
N THR A 152 4.73 -5.22 21.17
CA THR A 152 4.98 -6.15 22.28
C THR A 152 4.35 -5.71 23.60
N ASP A 153 3.75 -4.51 23.61
CA ASP A 153 2.98 -4.02 24.75
C ASP A 153 1.84 -4.98 25.12
N ARG A 154 1.54 -5.05 26.42
CA ARG A 154 0.56 -5.98 26.97
C ARG A 154 -0.78 -5.87 26.26
N ARG A 155 -1.24 -4.65 25.97
CA ARG A 155 -2.51 -4.39 25.28
C ARG A 155 -2.55 -4.97 23.87
N ALA A 156 -1.45 -4.85 23.13
CA ALA A 156 -1.34 -5.36 21.77
C ALA A 156 -1.35 -6.91 21.77
N LEU A 157 -0.62 -7.53 22.69
CA LEU A 157 -0.57 -8.99 22.83
C LEU A 157 -1.91 -9.57 23.32
N GLU A 158 -2.60 -8.90 24.24
CA GLU A 158 -3.91 -9.33 24.77
C GLU A 158 -5.02 -9.32 23.71
N ARG A 159 -4.81 -8.70 22.54
CA ARG A 159 -5.77 -8.79 21.42
C ARG A 159 -5.86 -10.18 20.81
N GLY A 160 -4.80 -11.01 20.95
CA GLY A 160 -4.78 -12.38 20.46
C GLY A 160 -4.82 -12.52 18.94
N TYR A 161 -4.38 -11.51 18.18
CA TYR A 161 -4.35 -11.59 16.71
C TYR A 161 -3.12 -12.30 16.16
N PHE A 162 -1.97 -12.15 16.84
CA PHE A 162 -0.68 -12.59 16.32
C PHE A 162 -0.02 -13.62 17.24
N SER A 163 0.61 -14.61 16.62
CA SER A 163 1.50 -15.54 17.30
C SER A 163 2.72 -14.77 17.82
N ARG A 164 2.96 -14.82 19.13
CA ARG A 164 4.10 -14.16 19.78
C ARG A 164 5.43 -14.52 19.11
N ARG A 165 5.64 -15.81 18.86
CA ARG A 165 6.86 -16.32 18.21
C ARG A 165 7.05 -15.74 16.80
N ALA A 166 5.98 -15.64 16.03
CA ALA A 166 6.06 -15.13 14.67
C ALA A 166 6.27 -13.61 14.63
N LEU A 167 5.66 -12.89 15.58
CA LEU A 167 5.88 -11.46 15.78
C LEU A 167 7.34 -11.17 16.15
N ASP A 168 7.91 -11.90 17.11
CA ASP A 168 9.32 -11.76 17.51
C ASP A 168 10.25 -12.01 16.31
N GLY A 169 10.02 -13.08 15.55
CA GLY A 169 10.80 -13.37 14.35
C GLY A 169 10.63 -12.31 13.24
N LEU A 170 9.47 -11.66 13.13
CA LEU A 170 9.29 -10.53 12.21
C LEU A 170 10.10 -9.31 12.68
N LEU A 171 10.09 -9.00 13.98
CA LEU A 171 10.86 -7.90 14.56
C LEU A 171 12.36 -8.09 14.36
N GLU A 172 12.89 -9.29 14.59
CA GLU A 172 14.29 -9.62 14.34
C GLU A 172 14.67 -9.44 12.87
N ARG A 173 13.83 -9.95 11.95
CA ARG A 173 14.07 -9.80 10.52
C ARG A 173 13.94 -8.34 10.06
N ALA A 174 13.03 -7.56 10.64
CA ALA A 174 12.90 -6.15 10.34
C ALA A 174 14.12 -5.35 10.79
N ALA A 175 14.75 -5.72 11.91
CA ALA A 175 15.99 -5.10 12.39
C ALA A 175 17.16 -5.26 11.39
N SER A 176 17.13 -6.27 10.51
CA SER A 176 18.14 -6.43 9.45
C SER A 176 18.09 -5.33 8.37
N GLY A 177 17.14 -4.40 8.42
CA GLY A 177 17.02 -3.30 7.47
C GLY A 177 16.45 -3.69 6.10
N ARG A 178 15.92 -4.91 5.96
CA ARG A 178 15.30 -5.33 4.69
C ARG A 178 13.93 -4.67 4.53
N ARG A 179 13.75 -3.95 3.40
CA ARG A 179 12.54 -3.18 3.07
C ARG A 179 11.24 -3.97 3.19
N TRP A 180 11.24 -5.25 2.80
CA TRP A 180 10.07 -6.13 2.84
C TRP A 180 9.47 -6.23 4.26
N PHE A 181 10.30 -6.59 5.23
CA PHE A 181 9.88 -6.74 6.63
C PHE A 181 9.49 -5.40 7.25
N GLY A 182 10.09 -4.29 6.80
CA GLY A 182 9.66 -2.96 7.22
C GLY A 182 8.22 -2.63 6.82
N ARG A 183 7.79 -2.98 5.60
CA ARG A 183 6.41 -2.76 5.16
C ARG A 183 5.41 -3.57 6.00
N GLN A 184 5.77 -4.82 6.29
CA GLN A 184 4.98 -5.72 7.15
C GLN A 184 4.85 -5.14 8.56
N LEU A 185 5.96 -4.76 9.17
CA LEU A 185 6.00 -4.18 10.51
C LEU A 185 5.17 -2.89 10.60
N PHE A 186 5.31 -1.99 9.62
CA PHE A 186 4.54 -0.76 9.54
C PHE A 186 3.03 -1.02 9.47
N ALA A 187 2.60 -2.04 8.73
CA ALA A 187 1.19 -2.41 8.66
C ALA A 187 0.64 -2.86 10.02
N LEU A 188 1.41 -3.63 10.80
CA LEU A 188 1.01 -4.06 12.14
C LEU A 188 0.95 -2.88 13.11
N VAL A 189 1.92 -1.95 13.03
CA VAL A 189 1.90 -0.70 13.81
C VAL A 189 0.64 0.09 13.52
N MET A 190 0.29 0.27 12.24
CA MET A 190 -0.92 1.01 11.85
C MET A 190 -2.20 0.35 12.36
N LEU A 191 -2.28 -0.99 12.34
CA LEU A 191 -3.40 -1.72 12.92
C LEU A 191 -3.51 -1.48 14.43
N GLU A 192 -2.40 -1.55 15.17
CA GLU A 192 -2.41 -1.32 16.62
C GLU A 192 -2.79 0.12 16.97
N LEU A 193 -2.25 1.10 16.25
CA LEU A 193 -2.64 2.51 16.43
C LEU A 193 -4.12 2.73 16.13
N TRP A 194 -4.67 2.08 15.09
CA TRP A 194 -6.08 2.16 14.77
C TRP A 194 -6.93 1.62 15.93
N HIS A 195 -6.58 0.47 16.51
CA HIS A 195 -7.29 -0.05 17.68
C HIS A 195 -7.25 0.91 18.86
N ARG A 196 -6.07 1.40 19.25
CA ARG A 196 -5.94 2.34 20.38
C ARG A 196 -6.74 3.61 20.17
N THR A 197 -6.76 4.11 18.93
CA THR A 197 -7.43 5.36 18.58
C THR A 197 -8.95 5.20 18.51
N PHE A 198 -9.44 4.17 17.82
CA PHE A 198 -10.85 4.07 17.44
C PHE A 198 -11.65 3.06 18.27
N ILE A 199 -11.02 2.00 18.78
CA ILE A 199 -11.67 0.96 19.58
C ILE A 199 -11.50 1.27 21.07
N ASP A 200 -10.26 1.45 21.51
CA ASP A 200 -9.95 1.67 22.92
C ASP A 200 -10.16 3.14 23.34
N ARG A 201 -10.20 4.06 22.36
CA ARG A 201 -10.36 5.53 22.55
C ARG A 201 -9.37 6.13 23.55
N THR A 202 -8.16 5.59 23.63
CA THR A 202 -7.18 5.94 24.68
C THR A 202 -6.29 7.14 24.33
N ALA A 203 -6.80 8.10 23.55
CA ALA A 203 -6.00 9.11 22.86
C ALA A 203 -4.89 9.80 23.71
N ALA A 204 -3.66 9.36 23.48
CA ALA A 204 -2.59 10.16 22.92
C ALA A 204 -1.77 9.21 22.04
N LEU A 205 -1.60 9.51 20.75
CA LEU A 205 -0.62 8.79 19.95
C LEU A 205 0.72 8.94 20.69
N PRO A 206 1.40 7.85 21.08
CA PRO A 206 2.73 7.98 21.67
C PRO A 206 3.62 8.56 20.57
N VAL A 207 3.78 9.88 20.57
CA VAL A 207 4.66 10.60 19.67
C VAL A 207 6.05 10.05 19.97
N ALA A 208 6.71 9.49 18.95
CA ALA A 208 8.11 9.12 19.06
C ALA A 208 8.85 10.37 19.57
N GLY A 209 9.36 10.31 20.80
CA GLY A 209 9.89 11.48 21.48
C GLY A 209 10.97 12.17 20.65
N GLY A 210 10.79 13.48 20.45
CA GLY A 210 11.84 14.47 20.20
C GLY A 210 12.71 14.31 18.95
N GLY A 211 12.47 15.17 17.96
CA GLY A 211 13.56 15.74 17.14
C GLY A 211 14.20 14.80 16.12
N ALA A 212 13.51 14.52 15.02
CA ALA A 212 14.18 14.26 13.75
C ALA A 212 13.44 15.05 12.68
N GLY A 213 13.89 16.28 12.44
CA GLY A 213 13.53 17.00 11.23
C GLY A 213 13.93 16.15 10.03
N PHE A 214 13.01 15.97 9.09
CA PHE A 214 13.36 15.53 7.75
C PHE A 214 14.10 16.69 7.09
N GLY A 215 15.41 16.78 7.34
CA GLY A 215 16.35 17.57 6.57
C GLY A 215 16.83 16.79 5.35
#